data_AF-A0A0Q8VX57-F1
#
_entry.id   AF-A0A0Q8VX57-F1
#
_cell.length_a   1.000
_cell.length_b   1.000
_cell.length_c   1.000
_cell.angle_alpha   90.00
_cell.angle_beta   90.00
_cell.angle_gamma   90.00
#
_symmetry.space_group_name_H-M   'P 1'
#
loop_
_entity.id
_entity.type
_entity.pdbx_description
1 polymer ?
#
loop_
_entity_poly.entity_id
_entity_poly.type
_entity_poly.pdbx_seq_one_letter_code
_entity_poly.pdbx_strand_id
1 'polypeptide(L)'
;MSILHTVTWLRHRYTGPWSRDAWPEATVMEAGDVRISTISLLGVVASHGTPCVRNAAAVVPGTGGVPSASQFASVVVTRVLAVETLPDDSLAAWVDADLDRCSPVLSEARIIGRPRVEMTLPVQLRPSVTTAAEVPVAALPIDLHPGDLIAVPCRGATSLRDVRPSSRHRARLSDDRIDHDRDEFPLGHCGR
;
A
#
# COMPACT_ATOMS: atom_id res chain seq x y z
N MET A 1 -7.74 32.98 -28.44
CA MET A 1 -8.59 32.56 -27.30
C MET A 1 -8.50 31.04 -27.19
N SER A 2 -8.15 30.53 -26.02
CA SER A 2 -7.73 29.15 -25.75
C SER A 2 -8.82 28.10 -25.98
N ILE A 3 -8.52 27.11 -26.83
CA ILE A 3 -9.23 25.82 -26.92
C ILE A 3 -8.25 24.72 -26.47
N LEU A 4 -7.76 24.79 -25.23
CA LEU A 4 -6.79 23.85 -24.66
C LEU A 4 -7.14 23.49 -23.21
N HIS A 5 -8.42 23.21 -22.92
CA HIS A 5 -8.86 22.83 -21.57
C HIS A 5 -9.78 21.59 -21.53
N THR A 6 -9.76 20.74 -22.56
CA THR A 6 -10.79 19.68 -22.68
C THR A 6 -10.25 18.24 -22.78
N VAL A 7 -8.94 17.98 -22.75
CA VAL A 7 -8.42 16.61 -23.01
C VAL A 7 -7.73 15.93 -21.81
N THR A 8 -7.53 16.61 -20.67
CA THR A 8 -6.85 15.99 -19.51
C THR A 8 -7.77 15.10 -18.65
N TRP A 9 -9.09 15.12 -18.86
CA TRP A 9 -10.08 14.47 -17.98
C TRP A 9 -10.36 12.98 -18.29
N LEU A 10 -9.76 12.43 -19.36
CA LEU A 10 -10.06 11.07 -19.86
C LEU A 10 -9.11 9.97 -19.36
N ARG A 11 -8.44 10.18 -18.22
CA ARG A 11 -7.66 9.11 -17.56
C ARG A 11 -8.38 8.48 -16.37
N HIS A 12 -9.54 9.02 -16.01
CA HIS A 12 -10.31 8.51 -14.91
C HIS A 12 -10.98 7.18 -15.27
N ARG A 13 -10.68 6.14 -14.48
CA ARG A 13 -11.33 4.84 -14.63
C ARG A 13 -12.49 4.75 -13.65
N TYR A 14 -13.65 4.38 -14.18
CA TYR A 14 -14.78 3.94 -13.35
C TYR A 14 -14.38 2.64 -12.65
N THR A 15 -14.52 2.59 -11.33
CA THR A 15 -14.33 1.33 -10.61
C THR A 15 -15.60 0.49 -10.75
N GLY A 16 -15.52 -0.56 -11.58
CA GLY A 16 -16.57 -1.57 -11.69
C GLY A 16 -16.91 -2.25 -10.36
N PRO A 17 -17.91 -3.16 -10.35
CA PRO A 17 -18.15 -4.02 -9.20
C PRO A 17 -16.86 -4.76 -8.81
N TRP A 18 -16.67 -5.03 -7.52
CA TRP A 18 -15.51 -5.74 -7.03
C TRP A 18 -15.59 -7.23 -7.38
N SER A 19 -14.46 -7.83 -7.75
CA SER A 19 -14.37 -9.26 -7.99
C SER A 19 -14.33 -10.02 -6.68
N ARG A 20 -15.36 -10.80 -6.37
CA ARG A 20 -15.40 -11.63 -5.16
C ARG A 20 -14.28 -12.67 -5.12
N ASP A 21 -13.84 -13.15 -6.28
CA ASP A 21 -12.79 -14.17 -6.42
C ASP A 21 -11.39 -13.66 -6.01
N ALA A 22 -11.20 -12.35 -5.97
CA ALA A 22 -9.93 -11.76 -5.55
C ALA A 22 -9.79 -11.68 -4.02
N TRP A 23 -10.91 -11.71 -3.30
CA TRP A 23 -10.95 -11.52 -1.86
C TRP A 23 -11.13 -12.85 -1.12
N PRO A 24 -10.77 -12.92 0.17
CA PRO A 24 -11.06 -14.10 0.97
C PRO A 24 -12.57 -14.38 1.08
N GLU A 25 -12.90 -15.60 1.47
CA GLU A 25 -14.26 -16.03 1.76
C GLU A 25 -14.97 -15.08 2.72
N ALA A 26 -16.30 -15.03 2.62
CA ALA A 26 -17.13 -14.20 3.49
C ALA A 26 -16.69 -12.72 3.54
N THR A 27 -16.04 -12.21 2.49
CA THR A 27 -15.78 -10.78 2.35
C THR A 27 -17.09 -10.05 2.06
N VAL A 28 -17.34 -9.00 2.84
CA VAL A 28 -18.45 -8.07 2.66
C VAL A 28 -17.87 -6.67 2.55
N MET A 29 -18.20 -6.00 1.45
CA MET A 29 -17.87 -4.60 1.24
C MET A 29 -19.00 -3.75 1.82
N GLU A 30 -18.71 -2.95 2.83
CA GLU A 30 -19.63 -1.96 3.39
C GLU A 30 -19.18 -0.56 2.98
N ALA A 31 -20.03 0.45 3.16
CA ALA A 31 -19.70 1.82 2.80
C ALA A 31 -18.50 2.32 3.62
N GLY A 32 -17.32 2.30 3.02
CA GLY A 32 -16.07 2.73 3.65
C GLY A 32 -15.40 1.69 4.54
N ASP A 33 -15.89 0.44 4.63
CA ASP A 33 -15.21 -0.62 5.38
C ASP A 33 -15.23 -1.93 4.59
N VAL A 34 -14.32 -2.82 4.96
CA VAL A 34 -14.30 -4.21 4.47
C VAL A 34 -14.34 -5.12 5.66
N ARG A 35 -15.23 -6.10 5.61
CA ARG A 35 -15.36 -7.13 6.63
C ARG A 35 -15.00 -8.48 6.04
N ILE A 36 -14.26 -9.27 6.79
CA ILE A 36 -13.97 -10.67 6.45
C ILE A 36 -14.61 -11.52 7.55
N SER A 37 -15.64 -12.27 7.17
CA SER A 37 -16.56 -12.88 8.13
C SER A 37 -17.19 -11.82 9.05
N THR A 38 -17.00 -11.89 10.37
CA THR A 38 -17.54 -10.93 11.35
C THR A 38 -16.56 -9.82 11.74
N ILE A 39 -15.37 -9.78 11.14
CA ILE A 39 -14.27 -8.90 11.55
C ILE A 39 -14.17 -7.71 10.60
N SER A 40 -14.29 -6.49 11.14
CA SER A 40 -14.02 -5.23 10.43
C SER A 40 -12.51 -5.01 10.29
N LEU A 41 -12.04 -4.69 9.08
CA LEU A 41 -10.64 -4.33 8.87
C LEU A 41 -10.28 -3.01 9.54
N LEU A 42 -11.19 -2.03 9.58
CA LEU A 42 -10.98 -0.81 10.36
C LEU A 42 -10.85 -1.10 11.86
N GLY A 43 -11.63 -2.03 12.40
CA GLY A 43 -11.50 -2.48 13.79
C GLY A 43 -10.14 -3.14 14.08
N VAL A 44 -9.61 -3.92 13.13
CA VAL A 44 -8.27 -4.50 13.24
C VAL A 44 -7.20 -3.41 13.22
N VAL A 45 -7.30 -2.43 12.32
CA VAL A 45 -6.37 -1.29 12.26
C VAL A 45 -6.42 -0.47 13.56
N ALA A 46 -7.60 -0.21 14.11
CA ALA A 46 -7.75 0.54 15.35
C ALA A 46 -7.11 -0.17 16.56
N SER A 47 -7.08 -1.50 16.55
CA SER A 47 -6.55 -2.30 17.66
C SER A 47 -5.07 -2.67 17.51
N HIS A 48 -4.58 -2.90 16.28
CA HIS A 48 -3.24 -3.43 16.02
C HIS A 48 -2.35 -2.49 15.20
N GLY A 49 -2.91 -1.41 14.66
CA GLY A 49 -2.21 -0.48 13.76
C GLY A 49 -2.02 -1.02 12.34
N THR A 50 -1.21 -0.30 11.56
CA THR A 50 -0.79 -0.69 10.22
C THR A 50 0.74 -0.90 10.17
N PRO A 51 1.25 -1.76 9.27
CA PRO A 51 0.49 -2.65 8.40
C PRO A 51 -0.13 -3.82 9.21
N CYS A 52 -1.27 -4.34 8.75
CA CYS A 52 -1.87 -5.55 9.33
C CYS A 52 -2.38 -6.49 8.24
N VAL A 53 -2.48 -7.79 8.57
CA VAL A 53 -2.86 -8.84 7.61
C VAL A 53 -3.99 -9.68 8.16
N ARG A 54 -4.96 -10.02 7.32
CA ARG A 54 -6.03 -10.97 7.64
C ARG A 54 -6.07 -12.08 6.61
N ASN A 55 -5.97 -13.33 7.07
CA ASN A 55 -6.09 -14.53 6.24
C ASN A 55 -7.47 -15.18 6.44
N ALA A 56 -8.03 -15.76 5.38
CA ALA A 56 -9.18 -16.69 5.42
C ALA A 56 -9.11 -17.62 4.18
N ALA A 57 -10.06 -18.54 4.01
CA ALA A 57 -10.05 -19.38 2.81
C ALA A 57 -10.18 -18.51 1.55
N ALA A 58 -9.55 -18.93 0.46
CA ALA A 58 -9.80 -18.32 -0.84
C ALA A 58 -11.21 -18.68 -1.34
N VAL A 59 -11.80 -17.85 -2.17
CA VAL A 59 -13.03 -18.20 -2.91
C VAL A 59 -12.67 -19.07 -4.11
N VAL A 60 -13.40 -20.16 -4.33
CA VAL A 60 -13.28 -20.95 -5.58
C VAL A 60 -13.78 -20.06 -6.74
N PRO A 61 -12.95 -19.78 -7.76
CA PRO A 61 -13.31 -18.81 -8.80
C PRO A 61 -14.64 -19.14 -9.50
N GLY A 62 -15.45 -18.12 -9.77
CA GLY A 62 -16.74 -18.27 -10.47
C GLY A 62 -17.87 -18.88 -9.64
N THR A 63 -17.64 -19.26 -8.38
CA THR A 63 -18.67 -19.88 -7.52
C THR A 63 -19.50 -18.88 -6.73
N GLY A 64 -19.20 -17.59 -6.83
CA GLY A 64 -19.93 -16.55 -6.11
C GLY A 64 -19.64 -16.53 -4.59
N GLY A 65 -18.57 -17.16 -4.13
CA GLY A 65 -18.13 -17.08 -2.73
C GLY A 65 -17.96 -18.40 -2.00
N VAL A 66 -18.02 -19.55 -2.68
CA VAL A 66 -17.78 -20.85 -2.06
C VAL A 66 -16.32 -20.92 -1.61
N PRO A 67 -16.05 -21.26 -0.34
CA PRO A 67 -14.68 -21.31 0.14
C PRO A 67 -13.94 -22.54 -0.38
N SER A 68 -12.66 -22.33 -0.70
CA SER A 68 -11.73 -23.39 -1.07
C SER A 68 -11.31 -24.19 0.15
N ALA A 69 -11.30 -25.52 0.02
CA ALA A 69 -10.87 -26.41 1.10
C ALA A 69 -9.35 -26.43 1.34
N SER A 70 -8.55 -25.91 0.40
CA SER A 70 -7.09 -26.06 0.40
C SER A 70 -6.31 -24.77 0.14
N GLN A 71 -6.97 -23.71 -0.35
CA GLN A 71 -6.31 -22.45 -0.68
C GLN A 71 -6.72 -21.36 0.29
N PHE A 72 -5.76 -20.52 0.65
CA PHE A 72 -5.97 -19.31 1.43
C PHE A 72 -5.90 -18.07 0.53
N ALA A 73 -6.57 -17.02 0.97
CA ALA A 73 -6.37 -15.67 0.50
C ALA A 73 -6.16 -14.76 1.70
N SER A 74 -5.55 -13.60 1.47
CA SER A 74 -5.30 -12.64 2.52
C SER A 74 -5.70 -11.23 2.10
N VAL A 75 -5.88 -10.35 3.07
CA VAL A 75 -5.94 -8.91 2.85
C VAL A 75 -4.88 -8.25 3.68
N VAL A 76 -4.03 -7.46 3.02
CA VAL A 76 -3.08 -6.57 3.66
C VAL A 76 -3.73 -5.21 3.76
N VAL A 77 -3.73 -4.61 4.94
CA VAL A 77 -4.12 -3.22 5.13
C VAL A 77 -2.88 -2.41 5.42
N THR A 78 -2.67 -1.36 4.63
CA THR A 78 -1.52 -0.47 4.72
C THR A 78 -1.95 0.99 4.75
N ARG A 79 -1.14 1.83 5.36
CA ARG A 79 -1.37 3.27 5.45
C ARG A 79 -0.53 4.00 4.42
N VAL A 80 -1.15 4.98 3.76
CA VAL A 80 -0.45 5.96 2.93
C VAL A 80 0.33 6.92 3.83
N LEU A 81 1.63 6.99 3.63
CA LEU A 81 2.56 7.85 4.38
C LEU A 81 2.78 9.19 3.67
N ALA A 82 2.83 9.16 2.35
CA ALA A 82 3.02 10.34 1.51
C ALA A 82 2.40 10.09 0.12
N VAL A 83 2.08 11.17 -0.58
CA VAL A 83 1.58 11.15 -1.96
C VAL A 83 2.35 12.20 -2.76
N GLU A 84 2.83 11.83 -3.95
CA GLU A 84 3.52 12.71 -4.89
C GLU A 84 2.85 12.57 -6.26
N THR A 85 2.68 13.68 -6.96
CA THR A 85 2.27 13.67 -8.37
C THR A 85 3.49 13.49 -9.26
N LEU A 86 3.47 12.47 -10.09
CA LEU A 86 4.54 12.15 -11.04
C LEU A 86 4.41 13.00 -12.32
N PRO A 87 5.49 13.14 -13.12
CA PRO A 87 5.47 13.96 -14.35
C PRO A 87 4.45 13.53 -15.41
N ASP A 88 3.92 12.31 -15.32
CA ASP A 88 2.90 11.77 -16.21
C ASP A 88 1.47 11.93 -15.65
N ASP A 89 1.26 12.77 -14.64
CA ASP A 89 0.00 12.97 -13.90
C ASP A 89 -0.52 11.73 -13.15
N SER A 90 0.27 10.66 -13.04
CA SER A 90 -0.02 9.56 -12.11
C SER A 90 0.40 9.93 -10.68
N LEU A 91 -0.09 9.20 -9.68
CA LEU A 91 0.35 9.41 -8.30
C LEU A 91 1.35 8.33 -7.88
N ALA A 92 2.36 8.70 -7.11
CA ALA A 92 3.12 7.78 -6.27
C ALA A 92 2.64 7.91 -4.83
N ALA A 93 2.31 6.79 -4.20
CA ALA A 93 1.92 6.73 -2.80
C ALA A 93 2.92 5.87 -2.03
N TRP A 94 3.56 6.46 -1.02
CA TRP A 94 4.41 5.71 -0.10
C TRP A 94 3.53 5.01 0.92
N VAL A 95 3.80 3.74 1.17
CA VAL A 95 2.99 2.92 2.08
C VAL A 95 3.87 2.24 3.13
N ASP A 96 3.28 1.96 4.29
CA ASP A 96 3.96 1.33 5.42
C ASP A 96 4.09 -0.20 5.31
N ALA A 97 3.56 -0.80 4.25
CA ALA A 97 3.71 -2.21 3.90
C ALA A 97 4.71 -2.42 2.75
N ASP A 98 5.48 -3.49 2.85
CA ASP A 98 6.21 -4.10 1.74
C ASP A 98 5.30 -5.14 1.06
N LEU A 99 5.08 -5.04 -0.25
CA LEU A 99 4.19 -5.94 -0.98
C LEU A 99 4.96 -6.97 -1.83
N ASP A 100 6.31 -6.91 -1.86
CA ASP A 100 7.15 -7.71 -2.75
C ASP A 100 7.09 -9.22 -2.46
N ARG A 101 6.83 -9.57 -1.19
CA ARG A 101 6.73 -10.98 -0.74
C ARG A 101 5.30 -11.51 -0.75
N CYS A 102 4.37 -10.70 -1.25
CA CYS A 102 2.96 -11.05 -1.36
C CYS A 102 2.61 -11.30 -2.82
N SER A 103 1.42 -11.85 -3.07
CA SER A 103 0.83 -11.90 -4.41
C SER A 103 -0.38 -10.95 -4.50
N PRO A 104 -0.17 -9.62 -4.48
CA PRO A 104 -1.27 -8.65 -4.42
C PRO A 104 -2.10 -8.64 -5.71
N VAL A 105 -3.41 -8.51 -5.56
CA VAL A 105 -4.38 -8.29 -6.64
C VAL A 105 -4.71 -6.79 -6.68
N LEU A 106 -3.78 -5.99 -7.20
CA LEU A 106 -3.82 -4.53 -7.15
C LEU A 106 -5.02 -3.90 -7.88
N SER A 107 -5.57 -4.60 -8.87
CA SER A 107 -6.79 -4.20 -9.55
C SER A 107 -8.02 -4.16 -8.63
N GLU A 108 -7.93 -4.82 -7.48
CA GLU A 108 -8.98 -4.88 -6.46
C GLU A 108 -8.59 -4.17 -5.16
N ALA A 109 -7.47 -3.46 -5.14
CA ALA A 109 -7.09 -2.62 -4.01
C ALA A 109 -8.07 -1.46 -3.83
N ARG A 110 -8.44 -1.15 -2.58
CA ARG A 110 -9.49 -0.16 -2.26
C ARG A 110 -9.16 0.64 -1.02
N ILE A 111 -9.59 1.90 -1.01
CA ILE A 111 -9.54 2.75 0.19
C ILE A 111 -10.64 2.34 1.16
N ILE A 112 -10.30 2.28 2.45
CA ILE A 112 -11.22 2.08 3.58
C ILE A 112 -11.09 3.26 4.57
N GLY A 113 -12.08 3.43 5.44
CA GLY A 113 -12.14 4.50 6.44
C GLY A 113 -12.85 5.77 5.97
N ARG A 114 -13.30 5.83 4.72
CA ARG A 114 -14.02 6.98 4.16
C ARG A 114 -14.98 6.58 3.03
N PRO A 115 -15.94 7.44 2.65
CA PRO A 115 -16.88 7.16 1.57
C PRO A 115 -16.19 6.82 0.24
N ARG A 116 -16.86 6.01 -0.58
CA ARG A 116 -16.33 5.61 -1.88
C ARG A 116 -16.31 6.80 -2.84
N VAL A 117 -15.19 6.97 -3.52
CA VAL A 117 -15.03 7.86 -4.66
C VAL A 117 -14.94 7.01 -5.93
N GLU A 118 -15.81 7.27 -6.91
CA GLU A 118 -15.87 6.45 -8.12
C GLU A 118 -14.76 6.77 -9.13
N MET A 119 -14.20 7.98 -9.03
CA MET A 119 -13.17 8.49 -9.90
C MET A 119 -11.78 8.06 -9.43
N THR A 120 -11.12 7.23 -10.23
CA THR A 120 -9.79 6.70 -9.90
C THR A 120 -8.74 7.03 -10.95
N LEU A 121 -7.47 6.96 -10.55
CA LEU A 121 -6.31 7.09 -11.42
C LEU A 121 -5.26 6.02 -11.07
N PRO A 122 -4.29 5.76 -11.96
CA PRO A 122 -3.18 4.85 -11.66
C PRO A 122 -2.28 5.41 -10.56
N VAL A 123 -2.09 4.64 -9.50
CA VAL A 123 -1.23 4.98 -8.35
C VAL A 123 -0.15 3.92 -8.20
N GLN A 124 1.10 4.37 -8.25
CA GLN A 124 2.29 3.59 -7.91
C GLN A 124 2.38 3.43 -6.39
N LEU A 125 2.19 2.22 -5.86
CA LEU A 125 2.38 1.91 -4.44
C LEU A 125 3.85 1.63 -4.18
N ARG A 126 4.50 2.48 -3.38
CA ARG A 126 5.92 2.38 -3.08
C ARG A 126 6.13 2.02 -1.61
N PRO A 127 6.75 0.88 -1.30
CA PRO A 127 7.14 0.60 0.08
C PRO A 127 8.17 1.62 0.56
N SER A 128 8.09 2.03 1.83
CA SER A 128 8.98 3.06 2.39
C SER A 128 10.49 2.72 2.39
N VAL A 129 10.89 1.46 2.12
CA VAL A 129 12.27 0.97 2.33
C VAL A 129 12.86 0.21 1.13
N THR A 130 12.08 -0.09 0.09
CA THR A 130 12.53 -0.93 -1.04
C THR A 130 12.74 -0.16 -2.33
N THR A 131 13.65 -0.65 -3.16
CA THR A 131 13.90 -0.23 -4.54
C THR A 131 13.53 -1.37 -5.48
N ALA A 132 12.28 -1.82 -5.42
CA ALA A 132 11.78 -2.87 -6.29
C ALA A 132 11.96 -2.47 -7.77
N ALA A 133 12.31 -3.45 -8.62
CA ALA A 133 12.54 -3.22 -10.05
C ALA A 133 11.25 -2.87 -10.80
N GLU A 134 10.10 -3.38 -10.33
CA GLU A 134 8.78 -3.04 -10.83
C GLU A 134 7.96 -2.44 -9.68
N VAL A 135 7.37 -1.26 -9.93
CA VAL A 135 6.56 -0.56 -8.93
C VAL A 135 5.10 -1.00 -9.08
N PRO A 136 4.47 -1.59 -8.06
CA PRO A 136 3.09 -2.06 -8.16
C PRO A 136 2.13 -0.89 -8.41
N VAL A 137 1.22 -1.04 -9.37
CA VAL A 137 0.24 0.00 -9.74
C VAL A 137 -1.19 -0.45 -9.40
N ALA A 138 -1.91 0.37 -8.63
CA ALA A 138 -3.32 0.19 -8.29
C ALA A 138 -4.18 1.34 -8.85
N ALA A 139 -5.46 1.09 -9.12
CA ALA A 139 -6.41 2.16 -9.47
C ALA A 139 -7.08 2.66 -8.18
N LEU A 140 -6.68 3.84 -7.69
CA LEU A 140 -7.17 4.41 -6.43
C LEU A 140 -7.83 5.77 -6.65
N PRO A 141 -8.67 6.23 -5.71
CA PRO A 141 -9.31 7.53 -5.78
C PRO A 141 -8.32 8.67 -6.09
N ILE A 142 -8.77 9.63 -6.90
CA ILE A 142 -7.99 10.83 -7.24
C ILE A 142 -7.60 11.66 -6.02
N ASP A 143 -8.43 11.62 -4.98
CA ASP A 143 -8.27 12.36 -3.74
C ASP A 143 -7.48 11.52 -2.71
N LEU A 144 -6.47 10.78 -3.15
CA LEU A 144 -5.61 10.02 -2.26
C LEU A 144 -4.78 10.98 -1.40
N HIS A 145 -4.79 10.79 -0.09
CA HIS A 145 -4.09 11.64 0.87
C HIS A 145 -3.26 10.81 1.85
N PRO A 146 -2.18 11.39 2.43
CA PRO A 146 -1.50 10.80 3.57
C PRO A 146 -2.47 10.49 4.71
N GLY A 147 -2.30 9.32 5.32
CA GLY A 147 -3.16 8.80 6.39
C GLY A 147 -4.27 7.87 5.91
N ASP A 148 -4.60 7.87 4.61
CA ASP A 148 -5.57 6.94 4.02
C ASP A 148 -5.14 5.48 4.23
N LEU A 149 -6.14 4.60 4.36
CA LEU A 149 -5.94 3.17 4.52
C LEU A 149 -6.32 2.45 3.22
N ILE A 150 -5.40 1.64 2.71
CA ILE A 150 -5.60 0.82 1.52
C ILE A 150 -5.71 -0.63 1.96
N ALA A 151 -6.83 -1.28 1.63
CA ALA A 151 -6.99 -2.73 1.70
C ALA A 151 -6.58 -3.34 0.35
N VAL A 152 -5.57 -4.21 0.38
CA VAL A 152 -5.02 -4.91 -0.79
C VAL A 152 -5.28 -6.40 -0.63
N PRO A 153 -6.16 -7.02 -1.41
CA PRO A 153 -6.28 -8.47 -1.43
C PRO A 153 -5.01 -9.09 -2.02
N CYS A 154 -4.60 -10.24 -1.49
CA CYS A 154 -3.49 -11.04 -1.98
C CYS A 154 -3.92 -12.49 -2.14
N ARG A 155 -3.39 -13.15 -3.16
CA ARG A 155 -3.51 -14.60 -3.34
C ARG A 155 -2.59 -15.31 -2.35
N GLY A 156 -3.06 -16.41 -1.78
CA GLY A 156 -2.30 -17.16 -0.77
C GLY A 156 -2.43 -16.55 0.63
N ALA A 157 -1.83 -17.25 1.60
CA ALA A 157 -1.67 -16.73 2.94
C ALA A 157 -0.48 -15.76 2.98
N THR A 158 -0.66 -14.63 3.66
CA THR A 158 0.39 -13.65 3.91
C THR A 158 0.62 -13.55 5.42
N SER A 159 1.88 -13.51 5.86
CA SER A 159 2.20 -13.25 7.26
C SER A 159 2.52 -11.77 7.48
N LEU A 160 2.34 -11.28 8.71
CA LEU A 160 2.73 -9.91 9.07
C LEU A 160 4.24 -9.66 8.85
N ARG A 161 5.07 -10.70 8.92
CA ARG A 161 6.51 -10.61 8.65
C ARG A 161 6.81 -10.33 7.18
N ASP A 162 5.96 -10.83 6.27
CA ASP A 162 6.15 -10.68 4.83
C ASP A 162 5.88 -9.25 4.36
N VAL A 163 4.98 -8.56 5.07
CA VAL A 163 4.59 -7.17 4.76
C VAL A 163 5.32 -6.11 5.56
N ARG A 164 6.05 -6.50 6.60
CA ARG A 164 6.82 -5.54 7.38
C ARG A 164 8.07 -5.17 6.60
N PRO A 165 8.38 -3.86 6.46
CA PRO A 165 9.61 -3.42 5.83
C PRO A 165 10.79 -4.10 6.52
N SER A 166 11.54 -4.92 5.78
CA SER A 166 12.67 -5.61 6.37
C SER A 166 13.75 -4.57 6.70
N SER A 167 14.09 -4.41 7.98
CA SER A 167 15.17 -3.54 8.44
C SER A 167 16.57 -3.95 7.94
N ARG A 168 16.66 -5.07 7.20
CA ARG A 168 17.90 -5.65 6.68
C ARG A 168 18.28 -5.14 5.28
N HIS A 169 17.71 -4.02 4.82
CA HIS A 169 18.06 -3.47 3.52
C HIS A 169 19.30 -2.55 3.61
N ARG A 170 20.26 -2.81 2.73
CA ARG A 170 21.63 -2.27 2.65
C ARG A 170 21.73 -0.73 2.68
N ALA A 171 20.65 -0.01 2.39
CA ALA A 171 20.59 1.45 2.44
C ALA A 171 20.80 2.03 3.86
N ARG A 172 20.58 1.26 4.93
CA ARG A 172 20.93 1.66 6.31
C ARG A 172 22.37 1.32 6.70
N LEU A 173 23.08 0.49 5.93
CA LEU A 173 24.48 0.16 6.17
C LEU A 173 25.45 1.13 5.48
N SER A 174 24.94 2.10 4.71
CA SER A 174 25.76 3.12 4.06
C SER A 174 25.79 4.47 4.79
N ASP A 175 25.08 4.63 5.91
CA ASP A 175 24.95 5.91 6.63
C ASP A 175 25.76 5.99 7.95
N ASP A 176 26.60 5.00 8.24
CA ASP A 176 27.49 4.99 9.43
C ASP A 176 28.95 5.39 9.09
N ARG A 177 29.15 6.18 8.03
CA ARG A 177 30.47 6.80 7.75
C ARG A 177 30.32 8.30 7.51
N ILE A 178 29.84 9.01 8.53
CA ILE A 178 30.12 10.43 8.67
C ILE A 178 30.66 10.66 10.09
N ASP A 179 31.84 11.29 10.10
CA ASP A 179 32.58 11.91 11.20
C ASP A 179 33.36 11.02 12.18
N HIS A 180 34.65 10.84 11.86
CA HIS A 180 35.76 11.12 12.78
C HIS A 180 36.97 11.64 11.96
N ASP A 181 36.80 12.80 11.32
CA ASP A 181 37.93 13.59 10.82
C ASP A 181 37.58 15.07 10.99
N ARG A 182 37.82 15.57 12.21
CA ARG A 182 38.19 16.96 12.54
C ARG A 182 38.15 17.15 14.04
N ASP A 183 39.33 17.16 14.64
CA ASP A 183 39.78 18.25 15.51
C ASP A 183 41.29 18.10 15.72
N GLU A 184 42.02 18.54 14.70
CA GLU A 184 43.43 18.89 14.82
C GLU A 184 43.52 20.10 15.74
N PHE A 185 43.86 19.88 17.02
CA PHE A 185 44.13 20.94 17.98
C PHE A 185 45.44 21.66 17.59
N PRO A 186 45.43 22.95 17.24
CA PRO A 186 46.67 23.71 17.16
C PRO A 186 47.10 24.06 18.59
N LEU A 187 48.10 23.34 19.09
CA LEU A 187 48.79 23.76 20.32
C LEU A 187 49.55 25.05 20.04
N GLY A 188 48.90 26.17 20.40
CA GLY A 188 49.52 27.49 20.42
C GLY A 188 50.72 27.51 21.37
N HIS A 189 51.84 27.98 20.84
CA HIS A 189 52.99 28.40 21.61
C HIS A 189 52.61 29.53 22.58
N CYS A 190 52.77 29.30 23.88
CA CYS A 190 52.98 30.36 24.86
C CYS A 190 54.35 30.17 25.50
N GLY A 191 55.23 31.14 25.27
CA GLY A 191 56.57 31.15 25.83
C GLY A 191 56.61 31.54 27.31
N ARG A 192 57.72 31.18 27.94
CA ARG A 192 58.45 31.95 28.95
C ARG A 192 59.90 31.48 28.96
#